data_AF-A0A7C0VUX8-F1
#
_entry.id   AF-A0A7C0VUX8-F1
#
_cell.length_a   1.000
_cell.length_b   1.000
_cell.length_c   1.000
_cell.angle_alpha   90.00
_cell.angle_beta   90.00
_cell.angle_gamma   90.00
#
_symmetry.space_group_name_H-M   'P 1'
#
loop_
_entity.id
_entity.type
_entity.pdbx_description
1 polymer ?
#
loop_
_entity_poly.entity_id
_entity_poly.type
_entity_poly.pdbx_seq_one_letter_code
_entity_poly.pdbx_strand_id
1 'polypeptide(L)' 'MDRNKVISEIERKRGSKVISYFLGPNSKIAADAVEVLFKHLKIIGKVKNLDLYLHTTGGLLEIPLKIVYLMREFSEK' A
#
# COMPACT_ATOMS: atom_id res chain seq x y z
N MET A 1 -15.36 1.59 15.68
CA MET A 1 -15.30 2.32 14.40
C MET A 1 -14.83 1.34 13.33
N ASP A 2 -15.53 1.24 12.22
CA ASP A 2 -15.24 0.26 11.15
C ASP A 2 -14.08 0.76 10.29
N ARG A 3 -12.99 -0.01 10.22
CA ARG A 3 -11.78 0.29 9.43
C ARG A 3 -12.11 0.67 7.99
N ASN A 4 -13.03 -0.06 7.37
CA ASN A 4 -13.37 0.16 5.95
C ASN A 4 -14.03 1.53 5.75
N LYS A 5 -14.90 1.94 6.69
CA LYS A 5 -15.50 3.27 6.66
C LYS A 5 -14.43 4.37 6.74
N VAL A 6 -13.47 4.23 7.66
CA VAL A 6 -12.39 5.22 7.81
C VAL A 6 -11.57 5.34 6.53
N ILE A 7 -11.17 4.20 5.95
CA ILE A 7 -10.39 4.18 4.71
C ILE A 7 -11.18 4.84 3.58
N SER A 8 -12.46 4.49 3.39
CA SER A 8 -13.31 5.10 2.36
C SER A 8 -13.47 6.61 2.54
N GLU A 9 -13.53 7.11 3.77
CA GLU A 9 -13.58 8.55 4.01
C GLU A 9 -12.27 9.25 3.68
N ILE A 10 -11.12 8.62 3.95
CA ILE A 10 -9.81 9.14 3.57
C ILE A 10 -9.68 9.17 2.05
N GLU A 11 -10.05 8.07 1.36
CA GLU A 11 -10.06 7.98 -0.10
C GLU A 11 -10.90 9.10 -0.72
N ARG A 12 -12.12 9.32 -0.18
CA ARG A 12 -13.01 10.39 -0.63
C ARG A 12 -12.40 11.78 -0.45
N LYS A 13 -11.78 12.05 0.71
CA LYS A 13 -11.16 13.36 1.02
C LYS A 13 -9.92 13.63 0.17
N ARG A 14 -9.16 12.60 -0.19
CA ARG A 14 -7.90 12.73 -0.94
C ARG A 14 -8.07 12.59 -2.45
N GLY A 15 -9.18 12.03 -2.92
CA GLY A 15 -9.37 11.73 -4.34
C GLY A 15 -8.36 10.69 -4.83
N SER A 16 -8.11 9.68 -4.01
CA SER A 16 -7.12 8.62 -4.22
C SER A 16 -7.62 7.29 -3.68
N LYS A 17 -7.01 6.19 -4.14
CA LYS A 17 -7.12 4.90 -3.46
C LYS A 17 -6.08 4.77 -2.37
N VAL A 18 -6.42 4.11 -1.27
CA VAL A 18 -5.55 4.00 -0.10
C VAL A 18 -5.26 2.53 0.19
N ILE A 19 -3.98 2.18 0.20
CA ILE A 19 -3.50 0.92 0.73
C ILE A 19 -2.89 1.17 2.11
N SER A 20 -3.26 0.37 3.10
CA SER A 20 -2.73 0.42 4.45
C SER A 20 -1.89 -0.83 4.72
N TYR A 21 -0.60 -0.66 4.99
CA TYR A 21 0.33 -1.74 5.30
C TYR A 21 1.03 -1.49 6.64
N PHE A 22 0.73 -2.33 7.63
CA PHE A 22 1.10 -2.13 9.02
C PHE A 22 1.74 -3.41 9.55
N LEU A 23 2.91 -3.26 10.14
CA LEU A 23 3.63 -4.34 10.81
C LEU A 23 3.59 -4.17 12.32
N GLY A 24 3.66 -5.29 13.04
CA GLY A 24 3.79 -5.25 14.50
C GLY A 24 5.19 -4.79 14.95
N PRO A 25 5.37 -4.53 16.25
CA PRO A 25 6.69 -4.29 16.82
C PRO A 25 7.68 -5.41 16.44
N ASN A 26 8.93 -5.04 16.17
CA ASN A 26 10.02 -5.95 15.78
C ASN A 26 9.79 -6.75 14.47
N SER A 27 8.75 -6.45 13.71
CA SER A 27 8.48 -7.08 12.41
C SER A 27 9.12 -6.29 11.26
N LYS A 28 9.64 -6.99 10.26
CA LYS A 28 10.28 -6.39 9.07
C LYS A 28 9.50 -6.72 7.81
N ILE A 29 9.61 -5.86 6.80
CA ILE A 29 9.09 -6.16 5.47
C ILE A 29 9.90 -7.32 4.88
N ALA A 30 9.21 -8.36 4.45
CA ALA A 30 9.76 -9.52 3.77
C ALA A 30 9.18 -9.64 2.35
N ALA A 31 9.73 -10.58 1.56
CA ALA A 31 9.45 -10.67 0.13
C ALA A 31 7.97 -10.97 -0.21
N ASP A 32 7.27 -11.68 0.67
CA ASP A 32 5.85 -11.99 0.57
C ASP A 32 4.96 -10.73 0.57
N ALA A 33 5.40 -9.64 1.21
CA ALA A 33 4.68 -8.36 1.21
C ALA A 33 4.43 -7.83 -0.21
N VAL A 34 5.36 -8.05 -1.14
CA VAL A 34 5.22 -7.61 -2.54
C VAL A 34 4.06 -8.36 -3.21
N GLU A 35 3.96 -9.67 -2.99
CA GLU A 35 2.91 -10.49 -3.57
C GLU A 35 1.52 -10.11 -3.01
N VAL A 36 1.44 -9.89 -1.70
CA VAL A 36 0.19 -9.46 -1.04
C VAL A 36 -0.26 -8.10 -1.60
N LEU A 37 0.65 -7.13 -1.67
CA LEU A 37 0.34 -5.80 -2.22
C LEU A 37 -0.08 -5.87 -3.69
N PHE A 38 0.57 -6.73 -4.49
CA PHE A 38 0.20 -6.94 -5.89
C PHE A 38 -1.22 -7.46 -6.05
N LYS A 39 -1.65 -8.43 -5.23
CA LYS A 39 -3.02 -8.95 -5.25
C LYS A 39 -4.04 -7.84 -4.95
N HIS A 40 -3.78 -6.99 -3.96
CA HIS A 40 -4.65 -5.85 -3.66
C HIS A 40 -4.68 -4.83 -4.81
N LEU A 41 -3.52 -4.51 -5.37
CA LEU A 41 -3.39 -3.59 -6.51
C LEU A 41 -4.11 -4.09 -7.75
N LYS A 42 -4.07 -5.40 -8.04
CA LYS A 42 -4.83 -6.01 -9.13
C LYS A 42 -6.35 -5.86 -8.96
N ILE A 43 -6.86 -5.94 -7.74
CA ILE A 43 -8.29 -5.72 -7.46
C ILE A 43 -8.65 -4.24 -7.64
N ILE A 44 -7.77 -3.33 -7.23
CA ILE A 44 -7.99 -1.88 -7.37
C ILE A 44 -7.92 -1.44 -8.84
N GLY A 45 -7.03 -2.03 -9.63
CA GLY A 45 -6.74 -1.61 -10.99
C GLY A 45 -5.86 -0.36 -11.06
N LYS A 46 -5.64 0.16 -12.27
CA LYS A 46 -4.86 1.39 -12.47
C LYS A 46 -5.67 2.61 -12.07
N VAL A 47 -5.07 3.51 -11.30
CA VAL A 47 -5.73 4.70 -10.76
C VAL A 47 -4.88 5.95 -10.94
N LYS A 48 -5.52 7.12 -10.93
CA LYS A 48 -4.79 8.40 -11.05
C LYS A 48 -3.86 8.66 -9.86
N ASN A 49 -4.37 8.49 -8.65
CA ASN A 49 -3.63 8.70 -7.40
C ASN A 49 -3.77 7.48 -6.49
N LEU A 50 -2.65 7.01 -5.94
CA LEU A 50 -2.60 5.91 -5.00
C LEU A 50 -1.75 6.31 -3.79
N ASP A 51 -2.30 6.16 -2.60
CA ASP A 51 -1.62 6.46 -1.34
C ASP A 51 -1.28 5.17 -0.59
N LEU A 52 -0.04 5.07 -0.12
CA LEU A 52 0.41 4.01 0.77
C LEU A 52 0.55 4.57 2.19
N TYR A 53 -0.32 4.13 3.09
CA TYR A 53 -0.19 4.41 4.51
C TYR A 53 0.61 3.29 5.18
N LEU A 54 1.82 3.64 5.63
CA LEU A 54 2.85 2.68 6.01
C LEU A 54 3.21 2.80 7.50
N HIS A 55 3.26 1.66 8.19
CA HIS A 55 3.91 1.52 9.49
C HIS A 55 4.82 0.31 9.49
N THR A 56 6.13 0.55 9.56
CA THR A 56 7.17 -0.48 9.42
C THR A 56 8.50 0.02 9.97
N THR A 57 9.38 -0.90 10.37
CA THR A 57 10.80 -0.62 10.63
C THR A 57 11.70 -0.88 9.41
N GLY A 58 11.10 -1.06 8.23
CA GLY A 58 11.82 -1.38 7.00
C GLY A 58 12.12 -2.88 6.85
N GLY A 59 13.13 -3.20 6.06
CA GLY A 59 13.52 -4.57 5.71
C GLY A 59 14.77 -4.56 4.85
N LEU A 60 14.95 -5.63 4.06
CA LEU A 60 15.99 -5.64 3.03
C LEU A 60 15.67 -4.62 1.94
N LEU A 61 16.67 -3.86 1.49
CA LEU A 61 16.51 -2.67 0.63
C LEU A 61 15.71 -2.95 -0.64
N GLU A 62 15.90 -4.12 -1.23
CA GLU A 62 15.25 -4.55 -2.46
C GLU A 62 13.73 -4.69 -2.32
N ILE A 63 13.21 -4.93 -1.11
CA ILE A 63 11.78 -5.19 -0.92
C ILE A 63 10.95 -3.89 -0.96
N PRO A 64 11.27 -2.84 -0.17
CA PRO A 64 10.60 -1.54 -0.31
C PRO A 64 10.73 -0.97 -1.72
N LEU A 65 11.87 -1.17 -2.39
CA LEU A 65 12.06 -0.70 -3.76
C LEU A 65 11.07 -1.36 -4.74
N LYS A 66 10.89 -2.69 -4.64
CA LYS A 66 9.86 -3.41 -5.40
C LYS A 66 8.46 -2.89 -5.11
N ILE A 67 8.14 -2.60 -3.85
CA ILE A 67 6.84 -2.01 -3.48
C ILE A 67 6.65 -0.66 -4.16
N VAL A 68 7.65 0.23 -4.15
CA VAL A 68 7.57 1.53 -4.83
C VAL A 68 7.33 1.38 -6.33
N TYR A 69 8.04 0.47 -7.00
CA TYR A 69 7.82 0.21 -8.43
C TYR A 69 6.42 -0.31 -8.71
N LEU A 70 5.95 -1.24 -7.89
CA LEU A 70 4.60 -1.79 -7.99
C LEU A 70 3.53 -0.70 -7.83
N MET A 71 3.69 0.18 -6.84
CA MET A 71 2.78 1.30 -6.63
C MET A 71 2.73 2.23 -7.84
N ARG A 72 3.88 2.54 -8.44
CA ARG A 72 4.00 3.37 -9.65
C ARG A 72 3.43 2.72 -10.90
N GLU A 73 3.49 1.39 -11.01
CA GLU A 73 2.90 0.67 -12.14
C GLU A 73 1.36 0.83 -12.16
N PHE A 74 0.76 0.89 -10.97
CA PHE A 74 -0.68 1.01 -10.77
C PHE A 74 -1.18 2.45 -10.57
N SER A 75 -0.28 3.43 -10.53
CA SER A 75 -0.62 4.86 -10.48
C SER A 75 -0.23 5.60 -11.76
N GLU A 76 -0.86 6.74 -12.01
CA GLU A 76 -0.46 7.67 -13.10
C GLU A 76 0.46 8.79 -12.60
N LYS A 77 0.45 9.01 -11.28
CA LYS A 77 1.23 10.00 -10.55
C LYS A 77 2.17 9.29 -9.59
#